data_AF-A0A397C368-F1
#
_entry.id   AF-A0A397C368-F1
#
_cell.length_a   1.000
_cell.length_b   1.000
_cell.length_c   1.000
_cell.angle_alpha   90.00
_cell.angle_beta   90.00
_cell.angle_gamma   90.00
#
_symmetry.space_group_name_H-M   'P 1'
#
loop_
_entity.id
_entity.type
_entity.pdbx_description
1 polymer ?
#
loop_
_entity_poly.entity_id
_entity_poly.type
_entity_poly.pdbx_seq_one_letter_code
_entity_poly.pdbx_strand_id
1 'polypeptide(L)'
;ARLLTLHAAHEMDTKGNKAAAQAIAMIKIVAPNMAIKVCDRAVQIHGAAGVSQDFVLAYYLAALRTLRLADGPDEVHMRTIAKAEFVKSHL
;
A
#
# COMPACT_ATOMS: atom_id res chain seq x y z
N ALA A 1 7.14 -3.10 3.29
CA ALA A 1 5.74 -3.52 3.39
C ALA A 1 5.48 -4.29 4.69
N ARG A 2 5.93 -5.55 4.84
CA ARG A 2 5.64 -6.37 6.03
C ARG A 2 5.91 -5.70 7.38
N LEU A 3 7.13 -5.21 7.62
CA LEU A 3 7.47 -4.57 8.90
C LEU A 3 6.68 -3.28 9.15
N LEU A 4 6.38 -2.51 8.10
CA LEU A 4 5.56 -1.30 8.22
C LEU A 4 4.09 -1.64 8.53
N THR A 5 3.57 -2.75 8.01
CA THR A 5 2.26 -3.29 8.42
C THR A 5 2.25 -3.65 9.90
N LEU A 6 3.27 -4.39 10.37
CA LEU A 6 3.37 -4.77 11.77
C LEU A 6 3.56 -3.56 12.68
N HIS A 7 4.30 -2.54 12.23
CA HIS A 7 4.42 -1.29 12.96
C HIS A 7 3.09 -0.54 13.07
N ALA A 8 2.34 -0.42 11.96
CA ALA A 8 1.01 0.20 12.00
C ALA A 8 0.05 -0.57 12.93
N ALA A 9 0.07 -1.90 12.88
CA ALA A 9 -0.71 -2.74 13.79
C ALA A 9 -0.32 -2.51 15.26
N HIS A 10 0.98 -2.51 15.56
CA HIS A 10 1.48 -2.25 16.91
C HIS A 10 1.06 -0.86 17.43
N GLU A 11 1.13 0.17 16.59
CA GLU A 11 0.67 1.52 16.93
C GLU A 11 -0.84 1.56 17.19
N MET A 12 -1.65 0.82 16.42
CA MET A 12 -3.09 0.69 16.66
C MET A 12 -3.38 0.01 18.00
N ASP A 13 -2.69 -1.10 18.29
CA ASP A 13 -2.89 -1.88 19.51
C ASP A 13 -2.49 -1.10 20.77
N THR A 14 -1.44 -0.28 20.69
CA THR A 14 -0.87 0.40 21.86
C THR A 14 -1.37 1.83 22.06
N LYS A 15 -1.79 2.53 21.00
CA LYS A 15 -2.17 3.95 21.04
C LYS A 15 -3.57 4.23 20.47
N GLY A 16 -4.21 3.23 19.87
CA GLY A 16 -5.50 3.34 19.21
C GLY A 16 -5.41 3.93 17.80
N ASN A 17 -6.46 3.68 17.00
CA ASN A 17 -6.48 3.97 15.55
C ASN A 17 -6.26 5.44 15.20
N LYS A 18 -6.74 6.38 16.04
CA LYS A 18 -6.57 7.82 15.78
C LYS A 18 -5.11 8.25 15.88
N ALA A 19 -4.38 7.76 16.88
CA ALA A 19 -2.96 8.07 17.04
C ALA A 19 -2.11 7.35 15.98
N ALA A 20 -2.52 6.15 15.55
CA ALA A 20 -1.85 5.37 14.51
C ALA A 20 -2.12 5.85 13.07
N ALA A 21 -2.96 6.87 12.87
CA ALA A 21 -3.45 7.28 11.55
C ALA A 21 -2.33 7.52 10.53
N GLN A 22 -1.19 8.05 10.97
CA GLN A 22 -0.05 8.29 10.09
C GLN A 22 0.62 6.99 9.62
N ALA A 23 0.82 6.02 10.52
CA ALA A 23 1.38 4.70 10.17
C ALA A 23 0.44 3.91 9.24
N ILE A 24 -0.87 4.02 9.47
CA ILE A 24 -1.91 3.43 8.62
C ILE A 24 -1.87 4.04 7.22
N ALA A 25 -1.81 5.37 7.10
CA ALA A 25 -1.71 6.06 5.81
C ALA A 25 -0.43 5.65 5.05
N MET A 26 0.71 5.55 5.74
CA MET A 26 1.97 5.12 5.15
C MET A 26 1.87 3.71 4.57
N ILE A 27 1.34 2.73 5.33
CA ILE A 27 1.25 1.36 4.82
C ILE A 27 0.22 1.22 3.69
N LYS A 28 -0.87 2.00 3.72
CA LYS A 28 -1.89 2.00 2.67
C LYS A 28 -1.33 2.36 1.30
N ILE A 29 -0.30 3.20 1.24
CA ILE A 29 0.41 3.53 0.00
C ILE A 29 1.45 2.45 -0.34
N VAL A 30 2.27 2.06 0.64
CA VAL A 30 3.43 1.20 0.39
C VAL A 30 3.01 -0.24 0.01
N ALA A 31 1.98 -0.80 0.65
CA ALA A 31 1.62 -2.20 0.45
C ALA A 31 1.12 -2.50 -0.97
N PRO A 32 0.14 -1.77 -1.54
CA PRO A 32 -0.31 -2.01 -2.92
C PRO A 32 0.80 -1.78 -3.95
N ASN A 33 1.57 -0.70 -3.82
CA ASN A 33 2.66 -0.39 -4.75
C ASN A 33 3.77 -1.46 -4.75
N MET A 34 4.12 -2.00 -3.58
CA MET A 34 5.07 -3.11 -3.48
C MET A 34 4.50 -4.37 -4.13
N ALA A 35 3.25 -4.73 -3.82
CA ALA A 35 2.60 -5.92 -4.34
C ALA A 35 2.47 -5.89 -5.87
N ILE A 36 2.08 -4.74 -6.44
CA ILE A 36 2.02 -4.54 -7.90
C ILE A 36 3.39 -4.80 -8.53
N LYS A 37 4.48 -4.22 -7.98
CA LYS A 37 5.84 -4.43 -8.50
C LYS A 37 6.29 -5.89 -8.45
N VAL A 38 5.85 -6.66 -7.45
CA VAL A 38 6.13 -8.10 -7.38
C VAL A 38 5.30 -8.87 -8.41
N CYS A 39 3.99 -8.58 -8.47
CA CYS A 39 3.07 -9.24 -9.39
C CYS A 39 3.45 -8.99 -10.85
N ASP A 40 3.82 -7.76 -11.20
CA ASP A 40 4.26 -7.38 -12.54
C ASP A 40 5.54 -8.12 -12.97
N ARG A 41 6.52 -8.28 -12.08
CA ARG A 41 7.68 -9.12 -12.34
C ARG A 41 7.30 -10.59 -12.53
N ALA A 42 6.31 -11.09 -11.78
CA ALA A 42 5.82 -12.45 -11.97
C ALA A 42 5.14 -12.61 -13.34
N VAL A 43 4.31 -11.64 -13.76
CA VAL A 43 3.74 -11.60 -15.13
C VAL A 43 4.86 -11.68 -16.17
N GLN A 44 5.88 -10.84 -16.03
CA GLN A 44 7.00 -10.78 -16.97
C GLN A 44 7.75 -12.13 -17.08
N ILE A 45 8.00 -12.82 -15.96
CA ILE A 45 8.68 -14.12 -15.95
C ILE A 45 7.85 -15.20 -16.68
N HIS A 46 6.52 -15.12 -16.65
CA HIS A 46 5.63 -16.07 -17.32
C HIS A 46 5.32 -15.71 -18.79
N GLY A 47 5.85 -14.58 -19.29
CA GLY A 47 5.64 -14.14 -20.67
C GLY A 47 4.16 -13.95 -21.00
N ALA A 48 3.74 -14.37 -22.20
CA ALA A 48 2.35 -14.24 -22.65
C ALA A 48 1.35 -14.96 -21.72
N ALA A 49 1.75 -16.06 -21.08
CA ALA A 49 0.90 -16.76 -20.13
C ALA A 49 0.66 -15.94 -18.84
N GLY A 50 1.58 -15.04 -18.48
CA GLY A 50 1.41 -14.14 -17.32
C GLY A 50 0.24 -13.17 -17.46
N VAL A 51 -0.20 -12.89 -18.70
CA VAL A 51 -1.39 -12.07 -18.99
C VAL A 51 -2.58 -12.89 -19.50
N SER A 52 -2.46 -14.21 -19.56
CA SER A 52 -3.55 -15.13 -19.94
C SER A 52 -4.34 -15.60 -18.71
N GLN A 53 -5.31 -16.48 -18.94
CA GLN A 53 -6.14 -17.05 -17.88
C GLN A 53 -5.54 -18.36 -17.33
N ASP A 54 -4.39 -18.78 -17.85
CA ASP A 54 -3.65 -19.95 -17.37
C ASP A 54 -3.05 -19.69 -15.98
N PHE A 55 -2.81 -18.42 -15.65
CA PHE A 55 -2.34 -17.98 -14.34
C PHE A 55 -3.25 -16.88 -13.78
N VAL A 56 -3.33 -16.79 -12.45
CA VAL A 56 -4.11 -15.76 -11.73
C VAL A 56 -3.46 -14.37 -11.73
N LEU A 57 -2.32 -14.21 -12.41
CA LEU A 57 -1.47 -13.01 -12.31
C LEU A 57 -2.14 -11.76 -12.89
N ALA A 58 -2.83 -11.87 -14.03
CA ALA A 58 -3.57 -10.76 -14.63
C ALA A 58 -4.70 -10.24 -13.71
N TYR A 59 -5.43 -11.18 -13.08
CA TYR A 59 -6.46 -10.85 -12.09
C TYR A 59 -5.86 -10.11 -10.88
N TYR A 60 -4.77 -10.62 -10.32
CA TYR A 60 -4.11 -9.96 -9.19
C TYR A 60 -3.55 -8.60 -9.54
N LEU A 61 -2.99 -8.41 -10.72
CA LEU A 61 -2.49 -7.10 -11.14
C LEU A 61 -3.62 -6.06 -11.18
N ALA A 62 -4.78 -6.43 -11.75
CA ALA A 62 -5.96 -5.57 -11.77
C ALA A 62 -6.51 -5.31 -10.36
N ALA A 63 -6.64 -6.34 -9.53
CA ALA A 63 -7.13 -6.22 -8.16
C ALA A 63 -6.21 -5.35 -7.29
N LEU A 64 -4.89 -5.53 -7.36
CA LEU A 64 -3.94 -4.70 -6.63
C LEU A 64 -3.96 -3.24 -7.10
N ARG A 65 -4.23 -3.00 -8.39
CA ARG A 65 -4.36 -1.65 -8.93
C ARG A 65 -5.56 -0.90 -8.36
N THR A 66 -6.65 -1.59 -8.02
CA THR A 66 -7.81 -0.97 -7.38
C THR A 66 -7.51 -0.51 -5.96
N LEU A 67 -6.63 -1.20 -5.23
CA LEU A 67 -6.22 -0.84 -3.86
C LEU A 67 -5.45 0.49 -3.78
N ARG A 68 -4.97 1.02 -4.91
CA ARG A 68 -4.41 2.38 -5.01
C ARG A 68 -5.48 3.47 -5.10
N LEU A 69 -6.76 3.09 -5.17
CA LEU A 69 -7.91 3.99 -5.30
C LEU A 69 -8.90 3.76 -4.16
N ALA A 70 -9.22 2.51 -3.86
CA ALA A 70 -10.09 2.11 -2.77
C ALA A 70 -9.55 2.62 -1.42
N ASP A 71 -10.45 2.98 -0.49
CA ASP A 71 -10.12 3.52 0.84
C ASP A 71 -9.18 4.74 0.83
N GLY A 72 -9.27 5.53 -0.23
CA GLY A 72 -8.47 6.73 -0.45
C GLY A 72 -7.32 6.50 -1.43
N PRO A 73 -7.22 7.32 -2.49
CA PRO A 73 -6.09 7.30 -3.42
C PRO A 73 -4.76 7.59 -2.72
N ASP A 74 -3.67 7.06 -3.28
CA ASP A 74 -2.31 7.24 -2.76
C ASP A 74 -1.99 8.72 -2.49
N GLU A 75 -2.42 9.62 -3.39
CA GLU A 75 -2.15 11.05 -3.33
C GLU A 75 -2.84 11.72 -2.13
N VAL A 76 -4.02 11.23 -1.74
CA VAL A 76 -4.77 11.74 -0.57
C VAL A 76 -4.06 11.34 0.72
N HIS A 77 -3.58 10.11 0.79
CA HIS A 77 -2.77 9.63 1.92
C HIS A 77 -1.42 10.35 2.00
N MET A 78 -0.74 10.56 0.87
CA MET A 78 0.52 11.30 0.81
C MET A 78 0.36 12.74 1.31
N ARG A 79 -0.71 13.43 0.89
CA ARG A 79 -1.02 14.79 1.38
C ARG A 79 -1.24 14.81 2.90
N THR A 80 -1.92 13.81 3.43
CA THR A 80 -2.21 13.70 4.88
C THR A 80 -0.93 13.48 5.68
N ILE A 81 -0.06 12.58 5.21
CA ILE A 81 1.26 12.34 5.81
C ILE A 81 2.10 13.62 5.77
N ALA A 82 2.15 14.28 4.61
CA ALA A 82 2.94 15.51 4.44
C ALA A 82 2.50 16.62 5.41
N LYS A 83 1.19 16.79 5.63
CA LYS A 83 0.67 17.76 6.62
C LYS A 83 1.09 17.40 8.04
N ALA A 84 1.00 16.13 8.42
CA ALA A 84 1.38 15.67 9.76
C ALA A 84 2.88 15.85 10.01
N GLU A 85 3.72 15.46 9.04
CA GLU A 85 5.17 15.65 9.12
C GLU A 85 5.55 17.13 9.17
N PHE A 86 4.89 17.99 8.39
CA PHE A 86 5.15 19.43 8.41
C PHE A 86 4.88 20.05 9.79
N VAL A 87 3.77 19.67 10.44
CA VAL A 87 3.47 20.14 11.81
C VAL A 87 4.53 19.65 12.79
N LYS A 88 4.93 18.38 12.69
CA LYS A 88 5.93 17.78 13.57
C LYS A 88 7.32 18.41 13.43
N SER A 89 7.72 18.80 12.22
CA SER A 89 9.06 19.37 11.96
C SER A 89 9.21 20.84 12.38
N HIS A 90 8.13 21.51 12.76
CA HIS A 90 8.11 22.92 13.18
C HIS A 90 7.67 23.09 14.65
N LEU A 91 7.71 21.99 15.41
CA LEU A 91 7.59 21.93 16.88
C LEU A 91 8.97 21.63 17.47
#